data_AF-A0A1Y2RHL0-F1
#
_entry.id   AF-A0A1Y2RHL0-F1
#
_cell.length_a   1.000
_cell.length_b   1.000
_cell.length_c   1.000
_cell.angle_alpha   90.00
_cell.angle_beta   90.00
_cell.angle_gamma   90.00
#
_symmetry.space_group_name_H-M   'P 1'
#
loop_
_entity.id
_entity.type
_entity.pdbx_description
1 polymer ?
#
loop_
_entity_poly.entity_id
_entity_poly.type
_entity_poly.pdbx_seq_one_letter_code
_entity_poly.pdbx_strand_id
1 'polypeptide(L)'
;MSTEYSSINLIFSSLYSRISGIQSGTIDYSNKVHPHHQIDILKEKLFEFDYSEALRHIDVSIKMIDEVKLELPSILHPIAFEEVFNHGSPGAWFEKKSAEKVRQDVVEIISTELSYYSTELAFLRKKVIRFIDEFETELAPMDNKIQTNLSVDQLGSLFRILIETDLLKETDKMELCRRISKTFASKRKTNISVSNLYTAMFDALDNTGFEYWSKKLPEMSGKILKIKRDK
;
A
#
# COMPACT_ATOMS: atom_id res chain seq x y z
N MET A 1 2.05 7.75 -15.62
CA MET A 1 0.77 6.98 -15.65
C MET A 1 0.97 5.46 -15.47
N SER A 2 2.12 4.94 -14.99
CA SER A 2 2.52 3.56 -15.34
C SER A 2 2.94 2.62 -14.20
N THR A 3 2.58 2.86 -12.94
CA THR A 3 2.86 1.91 -11.83
C THR A 3 1.63 1.60 -10.97
N GLU A 4 0.71 2.56 -10.79
CA GLU A 4 -0.54 2.42 -10.01
C GLU A 4 -1.48 1.31 -10.51
N TYR A 5 -1.37 0.88 -11.76
CA TYR A 5 -2.22 -0.17 -12.32
C TYR A 5 -1.66 -1.60 -12.17
N SER A 6 -0.40 -1.78 -11.74
CA SER A 6 0.25 -3.11 -11.89
C SER A 6 -0.18 -4.15 -10.85
N SER A 7 -0.48 -3.73 -9.61
CA SER A 7 -0.78 -4.64 -8.50
C SER A 7 -2.23 -5.14 -8.55
N ILE A 8 -3.18 -4.23 -8.79
CA ILE A 8 -4.61 -4.55 -8.97
C ILE A 8 -4.81 -5.47 -10.18
N ASN A 9 -4.01 -5.29 -11.23
CA ASN A 9 -4.07 -6.13 -12.42
C ASN A 9 -3.70 -7.59 -12.16
N LEU A 10 -3.10 -8.01 -11.04
CA LEU A 10 -2.68 -9.40 -10.85
C LEU A 10 -3.86 -10.36 -10.65
N ILE A 11 -4.78 -10.01 -9.75
CA ILE A 11 -6.00 -10.80 -9.52
C ILE A 11 -6.83 -10.86 -10.81
N PHE A 12 -7.03 -9.71 -11.46
CA PHE A 12 -7.88 -9.61 -12.64
C PHE A 12 -7.23 -10.19 -13.89
N SER A 13 -5.94 -10.00 -14.14
CA SER A 13 -5.26 -10.60 -15.30
C SER A 13 -5.29 -12.13 -15.25
N SER A 14 -5.07 -12.72 -14.07
CA SER A 14 -5.18 -14.16 -13.88
C SER A 14 -6.61 -14.64 -14.03
N LEU A 15 -7.59 -13.90 -13.52
CA LEU A 15 -9.01 -14.22 -13.70
C LEU A 15 -9.45 -14.14 -15.17
N TYR A 16 -9.14 -13.05 -15.87
CA TYR A 16 -9.48 -12.86 -17.28
C TYR A 16 -8.79 -13.89 -18.19
N SER A 17 -7.51 -14.18 -17.93
CA SER A 17 -6.79 -15.24 -18.64
C SER A 17 -7.46 -16.60 -18.46
N ARG A 18 -7.94 -16.90 -17.25
CA ARG A 18 -8.68 -18.13 -16.97
C ARG A 18 -10.06 -18.17 -17.61
N ILE A 19 -10.83 -17.08 -17.55
CA ILE A 19 -12.12 -16.96 -18.23
C ILE A 19 -11.96 -17.18 -19.74
N SER A 20 -10.96 -16.54 -20.35
CA SER A 20 -10.63 -16.70 -21.77
C SER A 20 -10.20 -18.14 -22.11
N GLY A 21 -9.45 -18.78 -21.22
CA GLY A 21 -9.07 -20.18 -21.38
C GLY A 21 -10.26 -21.16 -21.29
N ILE A 22 -11.23 -20.88 -20.42
CA ILE A 22 -12.48 -21.65 -20.36
C ILE A 22 -13.29 -21.45 -21.64
N GLN A 23 -13.45 -20.19 -22.08
CA GLN A 23 -14.19 -19.86 -23.30
C GLN A 23 -13.57 -20.49 -24.55
N SER A 24 -12.25 -20.72 -24.56
CA SER A 24 -11.54 -21.40 -25.64
C SER A 24 -11.42 -22.92 -25.46
N GLY A 25 -11.95 -23.49 -24.37
CA GLY A 25 -11.86 -24.92 -24.07
C GLY A 25 -10.45 -25.40 -23.71
N THR A 26 -9.53 -24.49 -23.39
CA THR A 26 -8.10 -24.78 -23.14
C THR A 26 -7.74 -24.98 -21.67
N ILE A 27 -8.64 -24.63 -20.74
CA ILE A 27 -8.41 -24.72 -19.29
C ILE A 27 -9.44 -25.64 -18.64
N ASP A 28 -8.96 -26.61 -17.86
CA ASP A 28 -9.75 -27.46 -16.99
C ASP A 28 -9.80 -26.88 -15.56
N TYR A 29 -11.01 -26.60 -15.07
CA TYR A 29 -11.26 -26.09 -13.71
C TYR A 29 -11.46 -27.21 -12.67
N SER A 30 -11.31 -28.49 -13.05
CA SER A 30 -11.41 -29.64 -12.14
C SER A 30 -10.35 -29.62 -11.03
N ASN A 31 -9.17 -29.09 -11.37
CA ASN A 31 -8.17 -28.71 -10.39
C ASN A 31 -8.60 -27.39 -9.77
N LYS A 32 -9.28 -27.49 -8.63
CA LYS A 32 -9.64 -26.37 -7.75
C LYS A 32 -8.53 -25.33 -7.76
N VAL A 33 -8.73 -24.22 -8.48
CA VAL A 33 -7.75 -23.14 -8.47
C VAL A 33 -7.69 -22.65 -7.04
N HIS A 34 -6.52 -22.75 -6.41
CA HIS A 34 -6.32 -22.31 -5.04
C HIS A 34 -6.39 -20.78 -5.02
N PRO A 35 -7.49 -20.17 -4.53
CA PRO A 35 -7.66 -18.72 -4.54
C PRO A 35 -6.60 -18.03 -3.66
N HIS A 36 -5.97 -18.79 -2.76
CA HIS A 36 -5.02 -18.30 -1.77
C HIS A 36 -3.81 -17.59 -2.38
N HIS A 37 -3.24 -18.09 -3.48
CA HIS A 37 -1.96 -17.58 -3.99
C HIS A 37 -2.04 -16.12 -4.50
N GLN A 38 -3.12 -15.75 -5.18
CA GLN A 38 -3.31 -14.39 -5.70
C GLN A 38 -3.48 -13.37 -4.58
N ILE A 39 -4.16 -13.76 -3.50
CA ILE A 39 -4.34 -12.92 -2.32
C ILE A 39 -3.06 -12.77 -1.51
N ASP A 40 -2.25 -13.83 -1.42
CA ASP A 40 -0.99 -13.74 -0.70
C ASP A 40 0.00 -12.79 -1.40
N ILE A 41 0.07 -12.83 -2.75
CA ILE A 41 0.84 -11.85 -3.53
C ILE A 41 0.31 -10.42 -3.31
N LEU A 42 -1.02 -10.25 -3.29
CA LEU A 42 -1.60 -8.93 -3.05
C LEU A 42 -1.30 -8.44 -1.63
N LYS A 43 -1.36 -9.31 -0.62
CA LYS A 43 -0.99 -9.02 0.77
C LYS A 43 0.46 -8.55 0.84
N GLU A 44 1.40 -9.25 0.21
CA GLU A 44 2.81 -8.87 0.17
C GLU A 44 3.01 -7.48 -0.45
N LYS A 45 2.36 -7.21 -1.60
CA LYS A 45 2.46 -5.91 -2.27
C LYS A 45 1.82 -4.78 -1.49
N LEU A 46 0.74 -5.04 -0.73
CA LEU A 46 0.10 -4.02 0.10
C LEU A 46 1.01 -3.46 1.19
N PHE A 47 2.05 -4.21 1.61
CA PHE A 47 3.06 -3.72 2.55
C PHE A 47 4.11 -2.79 1.92
N GLU A 48 4.14 -2.66 0.59
CA GLU A 48 5.03 -1.73 -0.12
C GLU A 48 4.45 -0.31 -0.25
N PHE A 49 3.15 -0.15 0.01
CA PHE A 49 2.44 1.13 -0.09
C PHE A 49 2.27 1.79 1.28
N ASP A 50 2.06 3.12 1.28
CA ASP A 50 1.51 3.78 2.47
C ASP A 50 0.06 3.32 2.73
N TYR A 51 -0.43 3.48 3.97
CA TYR A 51 -1.74 2.96 4.35
C TYR A 51 -2.91 3.58 3.56
N SER A 52 -2.80 4.84 3.16
CA SER A 52 -3.84 5.51 2.36
C SER A 52 -3.91 4.94 0.95
N GLU A 53 -2.75 4.71 0.35
CA GLU A 53 -2.63 4.12 -0.98
C GLU A 53 -3.02 2.63 -0.98
N ALA A 54 -2.61 1.88 0.04
CA ALA A 54 -3.07 0.51 0.26
C ALA A 54 -4.60 0.42 0.37
N LEU A 55 -5.24 1.34 1.11
CA LEU A 55 -6.69 1.39 1.24
C LEU A 55 -7.37 1.70 -0.10
N ARG A 56 -6.85 2.67 -0.86
CA ARG A 56 -7.34 3.01 -2.20
C ARG A 56 -7.27 1.80 -3.13
N HIS A 57 -6.17 1.06 -3.10
CA HIS A 57 -6.01 -0.15 -3.91
C HIS A 57 -7.02 -1.23 -3.54
N ILE A 58 -7.23 -1.47 -2.24
CA ILE A 58 -8.22 -2.43 -1.75
C ILE A 58 -9.64 -2.04 -2.20
N ASP A 59 -10.01 -0.77 -2.07
CA ASP A 59 -11.34 -0.28 -2.44
C ASP A 59 -11.61 -0.41 -3.95
N VAL A 60 -10.63 -0.08 -4.78
CA VAL A 60 -10.74 -0.27 -6.24
C VAL A 60 -10.86 -1.75 -6.59
N SER A 61 -10.07 -2.63 -5.97
CA SER A 61 -10.16 -4.08 -6.21
C SER A 61 -11.51 -4.67 -5.82
N ILE A 62 -12.08 -4.26 -4.68
CA ILE A 62 -13.43 -4.69 -4.26
C ILE A 62 -14.46 -4.24 -5.30
N LYS A 63 -14.42 -2.97 -5.72
CA LYS A 63 -15.35 -2.45 -6.72
C LYS A 63 -15.30 -3.22 -8.03
N MET A 64 -14.09 -3.47 -8.54
CA MET A 64 -13.90 -4.24 -9.78
C MET A 64 -14.39 -5.69 -9.64
N ILE A 65 -14.23 -6.31 -8.46
CA ILE A 65 -14.76 -7.67 -8.21
C ILE A 65 -16.28 -7.65 -8.32
N ASP A 66 -16.93 -6.65 -7.73
CA ASP A 66 -18.39 -6.53 -7.76
C ASP A 66 -18.92 -6.26 -9.17
N GLU A 67 -18.22 -5.43 -9.97
CA GLU A 67 -18.51 -5.22 -11.39
C GLU A 67 -18.39 -6.53 -12.19
N VAL A 68 -17.30 -7.28 -12.03
CA VAL A 68 -17.11 -8.57 -12.72
C VAL A 68 -18.15 -9.60 -12.29
N LYS A 69 -18.52 -9.67 -11.00
CA LYS A 69 -19.60 -10.57 -10.54
C LYS A 69 -20.93 -10.27 -11.23
N LEU A 70 -21.25 -8.98 -11.42
CA LEU A 70 -22.48 -8.55 -12.08
C LEU A 70 -22.48 -8.93 -13.57
N GLU A 71 -21.33 -8.77 -14.23
CA GLU A 71 -21.17 -9.00 -15.67
C GLU A 71 -20.87 -10.45 -16.04
N LEU A 72 -20.46 -11.29 -15.09
CA LEU A 72 -20.04 -12.68 -15.33
C LEU A 72 -21.03 -13.51 -16.17
N PRO A 73 -22.36 -13.45 -15.93
CA PRO A 73 -23.33 -14.18 -16.75
C PRO A 73 -23.33 -13.72 -18.23
N SER A 74 -23.07 -12.44 -18.47
CA SER A 74 -22.99 -11.82 -19.80
C SER A 74 -21.66 -12.12 -20.48
N ILE A 75 -20.55 -12.16 -19.73
CA ILE A 75 -19.23 -12.53 -20.22
C ILE A 75 -19.23 -13.99 -20.72
N LEU A 76 -19.95 -14.86 -20.02
CA LEU A 76 -20.12 -16.27 -20.39
C LEU A 76 -21.37 -16.48 -21.27
N HIS A 77 -21.55 -15.64 -22.29
CA HIS A 77 -22.74 -15.64 -23.14
C HIS A 77 -22.96 -17.02 -23.81
N PRO A 78 -24.21 -17.56 -23.82
CA PRO A 78 -24.51 -18.91 -24.33
C PRO A 78 -24.00 -19.19 -25.74
N ILE A 79 -24.18 -18.23 -26.67
CA ILE A 79 -23.82 -18.39 -28.09
C ILE A 79 -22.32 -18.62 -28.28
N ALA A 80 -21.48 -17.80 -27.63
CA ALA A 80 -20.02 -17.93 -27.74
C ALA A 80 -19.50 -19.21 -27.07
N PHE A 81 -20.20 -19.68 -26.04
CA PHE A 81 -19.84 -20.88 -25.31
C PHE A 81 -20.21 -22.16 -26.09
N GLU A 82 -21.40 -22.19 -26.69
CA GLU A 82 -21.91 -23.32 -27.47
C GLU A 82 -21.12 -23.58 -28.76
N GLU A 83 -20.67 -22.53 -29.47
CA GLU A 83 -19.86 -22.70 -30.69
C GLU A 83 -18.52 -23.41 -30.42
N VAL A 84 -17.83 -23.05 -29.33
CA VAL A 84 -16.55 -23.66 -28.95
C VAL A 84 -16.75 -25.08 -28.41
N PHE A 85 -17.85 -25.31 -27.69
CA PHE A 85 -18.17 -26.63 -27.15
C PHE A 85 -18.63 -27.64 -28.19
N ASN A 86 -19.41 -27.20 -29.17
CA ASN A 86 -19.99 -28.08 -30.19
C ASN A 86 -19.01 -28.38 -31.34
N HIS A 87 -17.96 -27.57 -31.51
CA HIS A 87 -16.99 -27.71 -32.61
C HIS A 87 -15.53 -27.94 -32.15
N GLY A 88 -15.23 -27.85 -30.86
CA GLY A 88 -13.92 -28.16 -30.27
C GLY A 88 -13.79 -29.61 -29.76
N SER A 89 -12.60 -29.98 -29.26
CA SER A 89 -12.41 -31.15 -28.39
C SER A 89 -12.46 -30.66 -26.93
N PRO A 90 -13.59 -30.84 -26.23
CA PRO A 90 -13.68 -30.42 -24.83
C PRO A 90 -12.62 -31.18 -24.01
N GLY A 91 -11.92 -30.50 -23.10
CA GLY A 91 -11.07 -31.18 -22.11
C GLY A 91 -11.84 -32.26 -21.34
N ALA A 92 -11.11 -33.27 -20.83
CA ALA A 92 -11.67 -34.51 -20.28
C ALA A 92 -12.77 -34.32 -19.19
N TRP A 93 -12.80 -33.18 -18.50
CA TRP A 93 -13.82 -32.88 -17.48
C TRP A 93 -15.20 -32.48 -18.05
N PHE A 94 -15.25 -32.10 -19.32
CA PHE A 94 -16.47 -31.72 -20.03
C PHE A 94 -17.15 -32.92 -20.72
N GLU A 95 -16.43 -34.04 -20.85
CA GLU A 95 -17.01 -35.28 -21.35
C GLU A 95 -18.20 -35.66 -20.46
N LYS A 96 -19.40 -35.71 -21.08
CA LYS A 96 -20.70 -36.09 -20.46
C LYS A 96 -21.53 -34.96 -19.83
N LYS A 97 -21.15 -33.69 -19.94
CA LYS A 97 -22.00 -32.54 -19.52
C LYS A 97 -22.51 -31.76 -20.74
N SER A 98 -23.72 -31.21 -20.64
CA SER A 98 -24.22 -30.24 -21.63
C SER A 98 -23.48 -28.90 -21.50
N ALA A 99 -23.36 -28.15 -22.59
CA ALA A 99 -22.75 -26.81 -22.58
C ALA A 99 -23.40 -25.89 -21.53
N GLU A 100 -24.72 -25.95 -21.38
CA GLU A 100 -25.46 -25.20 -20.35
C GLU A 100 -25.04 -25.62 -18.93
N LYS A 101 -24.87 -26.92 -18.67
CA LYS A 101 -24.45 -27.38 -17.34
C LYS A 101 -23.02 -26.96 -17.03
N VAL A 102 -22.13 -27.01 -18.02
CA VAL A 102 -20.75 -26.53 -17.87
C VAL A 102 -20.74 -25.02 -17.58
N ARG A 103 -21.53 -24.24 -18.32
CA ARG A 103 -21.65 -22.79 -18.11
C ARG A 103 -22.09 -22.48 -16.67
N GLN A 104 -23.13 -23.17 -16.19
CA GLN A 104 -23.61 -23.02 -14.81
C GLN A 104 -22.52 -23.35 -13.78
N ASP A 105 -21.82 -24.48 -13.97
CA ASP A 105 -20.73 -24.90 -13.07
C ASP A 105 -19.58 -23.86 -13.05
N VAL A 106 -19.22 -23.31 -14.22
CA VAL A 106 -18.18 -22.26 -14.35
C VAL A 106 -18.61 -20.98 -13.65
N VAL A 107 -19.85 -20.52 -13.87
CA VAL A 107 -20.41 -19.34 -13.20
C VAL A 107 -20.36 -19.53 -11.69
N GLU A 108 -20.77 -20.69 -11.18
CA GLU A 108 -20.77 -21.00 -9.74
C GLU A 108 -19.35 -20.97 -9.16
N ILE A 109 -18.39 -21.61 -9.84
CA ILE A 109 -16.99 -21.67 -9.38
C ILE A 109 -16.37 -20.28 -9.33
N ILE A 110 -16.48 -19.51 -10.42
CA ILE A 110 -15.91 -18.15 -10.48
C ILE A 110 -16.61 -17.23 -9.48
N SER A 111 -17.93 -17.34 -9.32
CA SER A 111 -18.68 -16.54 -8.32
C SER A 111 -18.22 -16.85 -6.90
N THR A 112 -17.92 -18.13 -6.61
CA THR A 112 -17.39 -18.57 -5.31
C THR A 112 -15.99 -17.99 -5.08
N GLU A 113 -15.12 -18.04 -6.09
CA GLU A 113 -13.77 -17.49 -6.04
C GLU A 113 -13.78 -15.96 -5.83
N LEU A 114 -14.58 -15.23 -6.60
CA LEU A 114 -14.76 -13.78 -6.46
C LEU A 114 -15.32 -13.41 -5.09
N SER A 115 -16.17 -14.26 -4.50
CA SER A 115 -16.71 -14.06 -3.15
C SER A 115 -15.65 -14.28 -2.07
N TYR A 116 -14.76 -15.26 -2.26
CA TYR A 116 -13.58 -15.41 -1.42
C TYR A 116 -12.68 -14.17 -1.49
N TYR A 117 -12.37 -13.67 -2.69
CA TYR A 117 -11.54 -12.48 -2.85
C TYR A 117 -12.12 -11.24 -2.19
N SER A 118 -13.41 -10.99 -2.39
CA SER A 118 -14.13 -9.89 -1.76
C SER A 118 -14.07 -9.97 -0.23
N THR A 119 -14.23 -11.18 0.34
CA THR A 119 -14.18 -11.41 1.79
C THR A 119 -12.81 -11.10 2.38
N GLU A 120 -11.74 -11.61 1.77
CA GLU A 120 -10.37 -11.39 2.22
C GLU A 120 -9.94 -9.92 2.06
N LEU A 121 -10.30 -9.27 0.94
CA LEU A 121 -10.05 -7.85 0.74
C LEU A 121 -10.80 -7.00 1.76
N ALA A 122 -12.06 -7.32 2.07
CA ALA A 122 -12.81 -6.63 3.12
C ALA A 122 -12.17 -6.81 4.50
N PHE A 123 -11.60 -7.98 4.78
CA PHE A 123 -10.85 -8.22 6.01
C PHE A 123 -9.55 -7.41 6.07
N LEU A 124 -8.79 -7.35 4.96
CA LEU A 124 -7.60 -6.51 4.85
C LEU A 124 -7.95 -5.02 4.99
N ARG A 125 -9.04 -4.58 4.35
CA ARG A 125 -9.57 -3.21 4.47
C ARG A 125 -9.78 -2.83 5.93
N LYS A 126 -10.48 -3.69 6.69
CA LYS A 126 -10.72 -3.48 8.13
C LYS A 126 -9.42 -3.39 8.92
N LYS A 127 -8.42 -4.23 8.61
CA LYS A 127 -7.11 -4.16 9.25
C LYS A 127 -6.37 -2.86 8.94
N VAL A 128 -6.35 -2.44 7.68
CA VAL A 128 -5.69 -1.19 7.26
C VAL A 128 -6.36 0.01 7.92
N ILE A 129 -7.70 0.07 7.93
CA ILE A 129 -8.44 1.13 8.63
C ILE A 129 -8.10 1.12 10.11
N ARG A 130 -8.10 -0.04 10.77
CA ARG A 130 -7.73 -0.12 12.18
C ARG A 130 -6.31 0.36 12.43
N PHE A 131 -5.35 0.03 11.55
CA PHE A 131 -3.99 0.56 11.67
C PHE A 131 -3.94 2.07 11.45
N ILE A 132 -4.70 2.62 10.51
CA ILE A 132 -4.83 4.07 10.32
C ILE A 132 -5.42 4.69 11.59
N ASP A 133 -6.51 4.15 12.13
CA ASP A 133 -7.17 4.66 13.33
C ASP A 133 -6.26 4.55 14.56
N GLU A 134 -5.60 3.42 14.78
CA GLU A 134 -4.63 3.20 15.86
C GLU A 134 -3.46 4.17 15.73
N PHE A 135 -2.94 4.36 14.52
CA PHE A 135 -1.89 5.33 14.23
C PHE A 135 -2.39 6.76 14.47
N GLU A 136 -3.56 7.15 13.98
CA GLU A 136 -4.17 8.46 14.19
C GLU A 136 -4.48 8.72 15.67
N THR A 137 -4.80 7.67 16.44
CA THR A 137 -5.05 7.73 17.88
C THR A 137 -3.75 7.81 18.68
N GLU A 138 -2.69 7.09 18.31
CA GLU A 138 -1.33 7.29 18.83
C GLU A 138 -0.75 8.65 18.44
N LEU A 139 -1.28 9.25 17.37
CA LEU A 139 -0.98 10.59 16.88
C LEU A 139 -2.00 11.65 17.31
N ALA A 140 -2.95 11.31 18.21
CA ALA A 140 -3.72 12.30 18.93
C ALA A 140 -2.74 13.31 19.53
N PRO A 141 -3.04 14.63 19.52
CA PRO A 141 -2.07 15.63 19.92
C PRO A 141 -1.53 15.24 21.29
N MET A 142 -0.24 14.89 21.34
CA MET A 142 0.45 14.99 22.61
C MET A 142 0.29 16.47 22.98
N ASP A 143 -0.55 16.75 23.97
CA ASP A 143 -0.73 18.09 24.55
C ASP A 143 0.62 18.68 25.05
N ASN A 144 1.68 17.85 25.04
CA ASN A 144 3.04 18.17 25.41
C ASN A 144 4.03 18.07 24.23
N LYS A 145 3.83 18.84 23.14
CA LYS A 145 4.89 19.00 22.13
C LYS A 145 6.18 19.55 22.76
N ILE A 146 7.33 19.04 22.34
CA ILE A 146 8.63 19.57 22.76
C ILE A 146 8.80 20.97 22.16
N GLN A 147 8.84 21.97 23.03
CA GLN A 147 9.04 23.36 22.63
C GLN A 147 10.50 23.61 22.30
N THR A 148 10.78 24.02 21.06
CA THR A 148 12.13 24.30 20.57
C THR A 148 12.30 25.76 20.13
N ASN A 149 13.52 26.27 20.30
CA ASN A 149 13.94 27.59 19.80
C ASN A 149 14.53 27.52 18.39
N LEU A 150 14.52 26.35 17.75
CA LEU A 150 15.06 26.16 16.41
C LEU A 150 14.04 26.63 15.35
N SER A 151 14.52 27.22 14.26
CA SER A 151 13.69 27.38 13.05
C SER A 151 13.47 26.01 12.38
N VAL A 152 12.54 25.96 11.42
CA VAL A 152 12.31 24.74 10.63
C VAL A 152 13.58 24.32 9.90
N ASP A 153 14.33 25.25 9.31
CA ASP A 153 15.57 24.94 8.58
C ASP A 153 16.67 24.41 9.50
N GLN A 154 16.79 24.98 10.70
CA GLN A 154 17.72 24.50 11.72
C GLN A 154 17.32 23.11 12.22
N LEU A 155 16.03 22.86 12.43
CA LEU A 155 15.54 21.56 12.85
C LEU A 155 15.74 20.51 11.75
N GLY A 156 15.40 20.84 10.51
CA GLY A 156 15.59 19.96 9.36
C GLY A 156 17.07 19.64 9.13
N SER A 157 17.95 20.64 9.17
CA SER A 157 19.39 20.43 9.04
C SER A 157 19.96 19.53 10.15
N LEU A 158 19.43 19.61 11.39
CA LEU A 158 19.85 18.71 12.47
C LEU A 158 19.54 17.25 12.13
N PHE A 159 18.29 16.97 11.77
CA PHE A 159 17.88 15.59 11.46
C PHE A 159 18.60 15.06 10.23
N ARG A 160 18.87 15.91 9.24
CA ARG A 160 19.72 15.55 8.10
C ARG A 160 21.13 15.18 8.54
N ILE A 161 21.79 15.99 9.38
CA ILE A 161 23.13 15.66 9.92
C ILE A 161 23.10 14.30 10.63
N LEU A 162 22.06 14.02 11.42
CA LEU A 162 21.92 12.74 12.11
C LEU A 162 21.76 11.55 11.15
N ILE A 163 21.08 11.73 10.02
CA ILE A 163 20.97 10.71 8.96
C ILE A 163 22.32 10.50 8.27
N GLU A 164 22.96 11.58 7.82
CA GLU A 164 24.24 11.55 7.08
C GLU A 164 25.41 11.03 7.92
N THR A 165 25.29 11.06 9.25
CA THR A 165 26.28 10.52 10.20
C THR A 165 25.93 9.12 10.71
N ASP A 166 24.95 8.45 10.10
CA ASP A 166 24.46 7.12 10.47
C ASP A 166 23.96 7.00 11.92
N LEU A 167 23.63 8.13 12.56
CA LEU A 167 23.03 8.15 13.90
C LEU A 167 21.52 7.89 13.85
N LEU A 168 20.87 8.18 12.72
CA LEU A 168 19.50 7.80 12.41
C LEU A 168 19.47 7.05 11.09
N LYS A 169 18.74 5.92 11.06
CA LYS A 169 18.44 5.22 9.82
C LYS A 169 17.07 5.64 9.32
N GLU A 170 17.02 6.02 8.05
CA GLU A 170 15.80 6.39 7.37
C GLU A 170 15.25 5.21 6.57
N THR A 171 14.01 4.80 6.87
CA THR A 171 13.26 3.83 6.04
C THR A 171 12.20 4.52 5.19
N ASP A 172 11.65 5.65 5.64
CA ASP A 172 10.69 6.49 4.91
C ASP A 172 10.86 7.98 5.30
N LYS A 173 11.18 8.80 4.31
CA LYS A 173 11.40 10.26 4.42
C LYS A 173 10.19 11.01 4.92
N MET A 174 9.03 10.70 4.36
CA MET A 174 7.78 11.39 4.67
C MET A 174 7.33 11.05 6.09
N GLU A 175 7.47 9.80 6.48
CA GLU A 175 7.13 9.34 7.82
C GLU A 175 8.03 9.98 8.89
N LEU A 176 9.33 10.11 8.62
CA LEU A 176 10.23 10.82 9.53
C LEU A 176 9.83 12.30 9.71
N CYS A 177 9.55 13.03 8.62
CA CYS A 177 9.08 14.42 8.71
C CYS A 177 7.76 14.55 9.48
N ARG A 178 6.83 13.60 9.30
CA ARG A 178 5.57 13.55 10.05
C ARG A 178 5.82 13.42 11.54
N ARG A 179 6.67 12.47 11.97
CA ARG A 179 7.04 12.29 13.38
C ARG A 179 7.62 13.56 13.98
N ILE A 180 8.60 14.17 13.31
CA ILE A 180 9.27 15.38 13.79
C ILE A 180 8.26 16.54 13.95
N SER A 181 7.40 16.78 12.95
CA SER A 181 6.39 17.86 12.99
C SER A 181 5.38 17.72 14.14
N LYS A 182 5.12 16.48 14.56
CA LYS A 182 4.19 16.17 15.64
C LYS A 182 4.87 16.23 17.00
N THR A 183 6.14 15.83 17.09
CA THR A 183 6.92 15.91 18.33
C THR A 183 7.30 17.34 18.71
N PHE A 184 7.67 18.18 17.74
CA PHE A 184 8.21 19.51 18.02
C PHE A 184 7.19 20.62 17.77
N ALA A 185 7.25 21.64 18.63
CA ALA A 185 6.60 22.93 18.42
C ALA A 185 7.66 24.03 18.46
N SER A 186 7.63 24.94 17.50
CA SER A 186 8.52 26.09 17.48
C SER A 186 7.98 27.18 18.40
N LYS A 187 8.85 27.71 19.27
CA LYS A 187 8.58 28.93 20.04
C LYS A 187 8.61 30.19 19.17
N ARG A 188 9.22 30.11 17.99
CA ARG A 188 9.18 31.16 16.95
C ARG A 188 7.86 31.01 16.20
N LYS A 189 7.21 32.11 15.80
CA LYS A 189 5.87 32.15 15.14
C LYS A 189 5.72 31.27 13.87
N THR A 190 6.77 30.60 13.42
CA THR A 190 6.78 29.66 12.29
C THR A 190 6.29 28.28 12.73
N ASN A 191 5.21 27.80 12.12
CA ASN A 191 4.72 26.44 12.35
C ASN A 191 5.70 25.42 11.73
N ILE A 192 5.96 24.33 12.46
CA ILE A 192 6.78 23.21 11.97
C ILE A 192 5.85 22.28 11.18
N SER A 193 5.68 22.54 9.89
CA SER A 193 4.86 21.70 9.00
C SER A 193 5.70 20.57 8.39
N VAL A 194 5.02 19.47 8.02
CA VAL A 194 5.64 18.32 7.34
C VAL A 194 6.31 18.76 6.04
N SER A 195 5.62 19.57 5.23
CA SER A 195 6.14 20.05 3.95
C SER A 195 7.40 20.91 4.13
N ASN A 196 7.42 21.83 5.09
CA ASN A 196 8.59 22.68 5.31
C ASN A 196 9.78 21.87 5.86
N LEU A 197 9.51 20.87 6.70
CA LEU A 197 10.54 19.95 7.19
C LEU A 197 11.12 19.10 6.06
N TYR A 198 10.27 18.56 5.19
CA TYR A 198 10.72 17.75 4.05
C TYR A 198 11.66 18.56 3.17
N THR A 199 11.26 19.80 2.82
CA THR A 199 12.12 20.72 2.08
C THR A 199 13.43 20.99 2.80
N ALA A 200 13.39 21.32 4.10
CA ALA A 200 14.59 21.62 4.88
C ALA A 200 15.54 20.41 5.08
N MET A 201 15.00 19.19 5.07
CA MET A 201 15.75 17.96 5.31
C MET A 201 16.28 17.32 4.03
N PHE A 202 15.56 17.41 2.91
CA PHE A 202 15.86 16.60 1.73
C PHE A 202 16.04 17.42 0.45
N ASP A 203 15.29 18.50 0.27
CA ASP A 203 15.26 19.23 -1.01
C ASP A 203 16.17 20.47 -1.02
N ALA A 204 16.26 21.18 0.09
CA ALA A 204 16.99 22.45 0.17
C ALA A 204 18.39 22.26 0.75
N LEU A 205 19.39 22.81 0.04
CA LEU A 205 20.71 23.14 0.59
C LEU A 205 20.67 24.58 1.10
N ASP A 206 19.77 24.88 2.03
CA ASP A 206 19.85 26.17 2.72
C ASP A 206 21.03 26.11 3.71
N ASN A 207 22.13 26.77 3.34
CA ASN A 207 23.36 26.80 4.12
C ASN A 207 23.15 27.37 5.53
N THR A 208 22.11 28.17 5.76
CA THR A 208 21.89 28.85 7.04
C THR A 208 21.63 27.87 8.20
N GLY A 209 20.97 26.74 7.95
CA GLY A 209 20.73 25.70 8.96
C GLY A 209 22.01 24.94 9.31
N PHE A 210 22.82 24.58 8.32
CA PHE A 210 24.12 23.92 8.53
C PHE A 210 25.15 24.85 9.18
N GLU A 211 25.20 26.12 8.81
CA GLU A 211 26.06 27.13 9.45
C GLU A 211 25.72 27.35 10.93
N TYR A 212 24.44 27.22 11.29
CA TYR A 212 24.04 27.26 12.69
C TYR A 212 24.64 26.06 13.45
N TRP A 213 24.54 24.85 12.89
CA TRP A 213 25.04 23.64 13.55
C TRP A 213 26.57 23.53 13.55
N SER A 214 27.25 24.03 12.53
CA SER A 214 28.72 24.09 12.51
C SER A 214 29.26 24.92 13.67
N LYS A 215 28.52 25.95 14.12
CA LYS A 215 28.83 26.74 15.31
C LYS A 215 28.34 26.09 16.61
N LYS A 216 27.14 25.49 16.62
CA LYS A 216 26.54 24.93 17.84
C LYS A 216 27.10 23.59 18.29
N LEU A 217 27.49 22.69 17.39
CA LEU A 217 28.04 21.39 17.77
C LEU A 217 29.35 21.51 18.57
N PRO A 218 30.31 22.38 18.21
CA PRO A 218 31.48 22.66 19.05
C PRO A 218 31.13 23.21 20.43
N GLU A 219 30.17 24.14 20.53
CA GLU A 219 29.69 24.64 21.84
C GLU A 219 29.13 23.51 22.72
N MET A 220 28.40 22.56 22.11
CA MET A 220 27.86 21.39 22.84
C MET A 220 28.99 20.48 23.34
N SER A 221 30.01 20.22 22.53
CA SER A 221 31.22 19.48 22.95
C SER A 221 31.89 20.13 24.17
N GLY A 222 32.06 21.46 24.16
CA GLY A 222 32.60 22.20 25.31
C GLY A 222 31.77 22.04 26.59
N LYS A 223 30.43 22.05 26.47
CA LYS A 223 29.53 21.80 27.60
C LYS A 223 29.60 20.36 28.11
N ILE A 224 29.70 19.37 27.23
CA ILE A 224 29.87 17.97 27.60
C ILE A 224 31.14 17.78 28.45
N LEU A 225 32.27 18.39 28.02
CA LEU A 225 33.53 18.35 28.78
C LEU A 225 33.41 19.00 30.15
N LYS A 226 32.67 20.11 30.26
CA LYS A 226 32.41 20.76 31.54
C LYS A 226 31.56 19.88 32.47
N ILE A 227 30.46 19.32 31.98
CA ILE A 227 29.59 18.40 32.74
C ILE A 227 30.38 17.19 33.26
N LYS A 228 31.32 16.67 32.46
CA LYS A 228 32.18 15.56 32.86
C LYS A 228 33.18 15.93 33.97
N ARG A 229 33.62 17.19 34.04
CA ARG A 229 34.55 17.68 35.08
C ARG A 229 33.86 17.98 36.40
N ASP A 230 32.58 18.35 36.35
CA ASP A 230 31.77 18.73 37.51
C ASP A 230 31.08 17.52 38.18
N LYS A 231 31.36 16.29 37.73
CA LYS A 231 30.93 15.01 38.32
C LYS A 231 32.13 14.25 38.88
#